data_AF-A0A838G2H4-F1
#
_entry.id   AF-A0A838G2H4-F1
#
_cell.length_a   1.000
_cell.length_b   1.000
_cell.length_c   1.000
_cell.angle_alpha   90.00
_cell.angle_beta   90.00
_cell.angle_gamma   90.00
#
_symmetry.space_group_name_H-M   'P 1'
#
loop_
_entity.id
_entity.type
_entity.pdbx_description
1 polymer ?
#
loop_
_entity_poly.entity_id
_entity_poly.type
_entity_poly.pdbx_seq_one_letter_code
_entity_poly.pdbx_strand_id
1 'polypeptide(L)'
;RDARALAKKTAHGRAVAAGQWAIAEFDALSRLWSAGVSVPYPVQIDGTELLMELIAVDGEPARRLAQTRPPRNMLVDYFAQLRDAMMTLARHGWAHGDLSAYNVLAQGDRLVLIDLPQVVDLVGNPQGLDFLQRDCHNVCSWFTARGLEVDEHELFGELLATAL
;
A
#
# COMPACT_ATOMS: atom_id res chain seq x y z
N ARG A 1 -5.71 29.52 16.53
CA ARG A 1 -5.16 30.80 15.98
C ARG A 1 -4.07 30.49 14.93
N ASP A 2 -4.20 29.37 14.21
CA ASP A 2 -3.03 28.65 13.65
C ASP A 2 -3.03 28.60 12.12
N ALA A 3 -4.07 29.13 11.47
CA ALA A 3 -4.19 29.19 10.02
C ALA A 3 -3.21 30.18 9.36
N ARG A 4 -2.60 31.11 10.12
CA ARG A 4 -1.66 32.12 9.59
C ARG A 4 -0.18 31.70 9.64
N ALA A 5 0.16 30.59 10.31
CA ALA A 5 1.55 30.09 10.37
C ALA A 5 1.95 29.30 9.11
N LEU A 6 0.97 28.71 8.40
CA LEU A 6 1.18 27.98 7.14
C LEU A 6 1.60 28.88 5.96
N ALA A 7 1.30 30.18 6.01
CA ALA A 7 1.52 31.12 4.91
C ALA A 7 2.97 31.65 4.79
N LYS A 8 3.83 31.42 5.78
CA LYS A 8 5.25 31.77 5.71
C LYS A 8 6.06 30.50 5.90
N LYS A 9 6.82 30.08 4.88
CA LYS A 9 7.74 28.94 4.82
C LYS A 9 8.90 29.01 5.85
N THR A 10 8.58 29.31 7.11
CA THR A 10 9.48 29.37 8.25
C THR A 10 9.85 27.95 8.66
N ALA A 11 11.03 27.76 9.24
CA ALA A 11 11.48 26.45 9.73
C ALA A 11 10.47 25.81 10.70
N HIS A 12 9.82 26.64 11.52
CA HIS A 12 8.76 26.21 12.44
C HIS A 12 7.52 25.69 11.72
N GLY A 13 7.03 26.37 10.67
CA GLY A 13 5.89 25.90 9.88
C GLY A 13 6.16 24.58 9.16
N ARG A 14 7.39 24.36 8.68
CA ARG A 14 7.80 23.06 8.10
C ARG A 14 7.83 21.94 9.14
N ALA A 15 8.35 22.21 10.34
CA ALA A 15 8.39 21.22 11.41
C ALA A 15 6.98 20.80 11.87
N VAL A 16 6.05 21.76 12.00
CA VAL A 16 4.66 21.46 12.34
C VAL A 16 3.97 20.62 11.25
N ALA A 17 4.16 20.98 9.97
CA ALA A 17 3.60 20.22 8.85
C ALA A 17 4.17 18.79 8.77
N ALA A 18 5.47 18.63 9.00
CA ALA A 18 6.13 17.31 9.03
C ALA A 18 5.58 16.43 10.16
N GLY A 19 5.39 16.98 11.36
CA GLY A 19 4.79 16.24 12.48
C GLY A 19 3.34 15.83 12.21
N GLN A 20 2.54 16.70 11.61
CA GLN A 20 1.16 16.37 11.21
C GLN A 20 1.11 15.26 10.15
N TRP A 21 2.06 15.29 9.21
CA TRP A 21 2.17 14.26 8.17
C TRP A 21 2.56 12.89 8.76
N ALA A 22 3.54 12.85 9.67
CA ALA A 22 3.94 11.62 10.34
C ALA A 22 2.79 10.99 11.17
N ILE A 23 1.97 11.82 11.83
CA ILE A 23 0.78 11.36 12.55
C ILE A 23 -0.24 10.74 11.59
N ALA A 24 -0.52 11.42 10.47
CA ALA A 24 -1.47 10.91 9.47
C ALA A 24 -0.99 9.57 8.87
N GLU A 25 0.31 9.45 8.59
CA GLU A 25 0.90 8.21 8.06
C GLU A 25 0.85 7.07 9.09
N PHE A 26 1.21 7.35 10.36
CA PHE A 26 1.09 6.38 11.44
C PHE A 26 -0.35 5.90 11.62
N ASP A 27 -1.32 6.81 11.61
CA ASP A 27 -2.74 6.47 11.76
C ASP A 27 -3.25 5.62 10.58
N ALA A 28 -2.87 5.99 9.35
CA ALA A 28 -3.24 5.22 8.15
C ALA A 28 -2.64 3.81 8.21
N LEU A 29 -1.34 3.70 8.48
CA LEU A 29 -0.65 2.41 8.58
C LEU A 29 -1.21 1.56 9.73
N SER A 30 -1.53 2.16 10.86
CA SER A 30 -2.13 1.49 12.03
C SER A 30 -3.52 0.93 11.71
N ARG A 31 -4.34 1.67 10.98
CA ARG A 31 -5.66 1.19 10.53
C ARG A 31 -5.54 0.02 9.59
N LEU A 32 -4.65 0.10 8.59
CA LEU A 32 -4.41 -0.96 7.61
C LEU A 32 -3.88 -2.23 8.28
N TRP A 33 -2.91 -2.08 9.18
CA TRP A 33 -2.37 -3.20 9.94
C TRP A 33 -3.44 -3.84 10.82
N SER A 34 -4.25 -3.04 11.52
CA SER A 34 -5.36 -3.53 12.35
C SER A 34 -6.48 -4.19 11.55
N ALA A 35 -6.64 -3.80 10.28
CA ALA A 35 -7.57 -4.42 9.34
C ALA A 35 -7.06 -5.77 8.78
N GLY A 36 -5.83 -6.17 9.12
CA GLY A 36 -5.21 -7.41 8.65
C GLY A 36 -4.57 -7.30 7.27
N VAL A 37 -4.41 -6.08 6.71
CA VAL A 37 -3.62 -5.90 5.50
C VAL A 37 -2.16 -6.19 5.83
N SER A 38 -1.49 -6.98 4.99
CA SER A 38 -0.06 -7.27 5.17
C SER A 38 0.77 -6.02 4.83
N VAL A 39 1.04 -5.23 5.87
CA VAL A 39 1.81 -3.96 5.84
C VAL A 39 2.81 -3.97 7.00
N PRO A 40 3.86 -3.13 6.99
CA PRO A 40 4.77 -3.03 8.12
C PRO A 40 4.04 -2.61 9.40
N TYR A 41 4.32 -3.29 10.51
CA TYR A 41 3.77 -2.89 11.81
C TYR A 41 4.26 -1.48 12.21
N PRO A 42 3.36 -0.51 12.46
CA PRO A 42 3.75 0.82 12.94
C PRO A 42 4.13 0.75 14.43
N VAL A 43 5.37 1.14 14.76
CA VAL A 43 5.91 1.03 16.13
C VAL A 43 5.64 2.31 16.91
N GLN A 44 6.15 3.45 16.42
CA GLN A 44 5.97 4.76 17.06
C GLN A 44 6.34 5.90 16.11
N ILE A 45 6.05 7.13 16.52
CA ILE A 45 6.59 8.35 15.90
C ILE A 45 7.69 8.89 16.83
N ASP A 46 8.87 9.18 16.27
CA ASP A 46 9.94 9.91 16.95
C ASP A 46 10.14 11.28 16.29
N GLY A 47 9.68 12.35 16.95
CA GLY A 47 9.67 13.69 16.38
C GLY A 47 8.76 13.80 15.14
N THR A 48 9.37 13.74 13.95
CA THR A 48 8.68 13.76 12.65
C THR A 48 8.91 12.50 11.82
N GLU A 49 9.56 11.49 12.41
CA GLU A 49 9.93 10.25 11.75
C GLU A 49 9.01 9.11 12.21
N LEU A 50 8.56 8.29 11.26
CA LEU A 50 7.78 7.08 11.52
C LEU A 50 8.72 5.89 11.68
N LEU A 51 8.66 5.24 12.84
CA LEU A 51 9.35 3.99 13.11
C LEU A 51 8.38 2.81 12.88
N MET A 52 8.80 1.82 12.10
CA MET A 52 7.99 0.67 11.71
C MET A 52 8.83 -0.61 11.61
N GLU A 53 8.16 -1.75 11.46
CA GLU A 53 8.77 -3.06 11.26
C GLU A 53 9.76 -3.08 10.10
N LEU A 54 10.95 -3.62 10.35
CA LEU A 54 11.87 -3.98 9.27
C LEU A 54 11.41 -5.32 8.66
N ILE A 55 10.98 -5.27 7.40
CA ILE A 55 10.64 -6.48 6.65
C ILE A 55 11.94 -7.11 6.14
N ALA A 56 12.30 -8.27 6.69
CA ALA A 56 13.54 -8.97 6.39
C ALA A 56 13.32 -10.46 6.13
N VAL A 57 14.23 -11.05 5.34
CA VAL A 57 14.33 -12.48 5.03
C VAL A 57 15.76 -12.90 5.29
N ASP A 58 15.97 -13.93 6.11
CA ASP A 58 17.29 -14.45 6.44
C ASP A 58 18.29 -13.39 6.96
N GLY A 59 17.78 -12.40 7.70
CA GLY A 59 18.57 -11.31 8.29
C GLY A 59 18.84 -10.13 7.35
N GLU A 60 18.42 -10.20 6.09
CA GLU A 60 18.60 -9.13 5.10
C GLU A 60 17.26 -8.45 4.76
N PRO A 61 17.26 -7.15 4.40
CA PRO A 61 16.04 -6.47 3.97
C PRO A 61 15.35 -7.21 2.81
N ALA A 62 14.04 -7.41 2.93
CA ALA A 62 13.25 -8.07 1.91
C ALA A 62 13.34 -7.32 0.59
N ARG A 63 13.46 -8.07 -0.51
CA ARG A 63 13.58 -7.49 -1.85
C ARG A 63 12.21 -7.04 -2.33
N ARG A 64 12.17 -5.98 -3.14
CA ARG A 64 10.95 -5.61 -3.86
C ARG A 64 10.54 -6.74 -4.80
N LEU A 65 9.24 -6.99 -4.91
CA LEU A 65 8.68 -8.05 -5.76
C LEU A 65 9.21 -7.92 -7.21
N ALA A 66 9.34 -6.69 -7.74
CA ALA A 66 9.93 -6.40 -9.05
C ALA A 66 11.34 -6.99 -9.27
N GLN A 67 12.13 -7.09 -8.19
CA GLN A 67 13.50 -7.59 -8.18
C GLN A 67 13.57 -9.13 -8.00
N THR A 68 12.44 -9.79 -7.79
CA THR A 68 12.37 -11.24 -7.59
C THR A 68 12.00 -11.99 -8.88
N ARG A 69 12.24 -13.30 -8.88
CA ARG A 69 11.87 -14.24 -9.94
C ARG A 69 11.29 -15.51 -9.29
N PRO A 70 10.09 -15.43 -8.70
CA PRO A 70 9.48 -16.56 -8.00
C PRO A 70 9.11 -17.69 -8.98
N PRO A 71 9.16 -18.96 -8.54
CA PRO A 71 8.66 -20.07 -9.32
C PRO A 71 7.13 -20.01 -9.48
N ARG A 72 6.59 -20.79 -10.42
CA ARG A 72 5.18 -20.71 -10.82
C ARG A 72 4.19 -20.98 -9.70
N ASN A 73 4.48 -21.94 -8.81
CA ASN A 73 3.64 -22.23 -7.65
C ASN A 73 3.54 -21.00 -6.72
N MET A 74 4.67 -20.37 -6.43
CA MET A 74 4.73 -19.18 -5.57
C MET A 74 4.04 -17.96 -6.22
N LEU A 75 4.01 -17.85 -7.55
CA LEU A 75 3.23 -16.79 -8.21
C LEU A 75 1.74 -16.87 -7.92
N VAL A 76 1.18 -18.09 -7.83
CA VAL A 76 -0.24 -18.28 -7.50
C VAL A 76 -0.51 -17.79 -6.08
N ASP A 77 0.33 -18.21 -5.13
CA ASP A 77 0.21 -17.83 -3.72
C ASP A 77 0.38 -16.32 -3.53
N TYR A 78 1.34 -15.72 -4.23
CA TYR A 78 1.57 -14.28 -4.23
C TYR A 78 0.40 -13.48 -4.81
N PHE A 79 -0.17 -13.94 -5.92
CA PHE A 79 -1.33 -13.28 -6.50
C PHE A 79 -2.53 -13.34 -5.55
N ALA A 80 -2.78 -14.50 -4.93
CA ALA A 80 -3.84 -14.66 -3.94
C ALA A 80 -3.66 -13.70 -2.75
N GLN A 81 -2.45 -13.61 -2.19
CA GLN A 81 -2.14 -12.67 -1.11
C GLN A 81 -2.38 -11.21 -1.51
N LEU A 82 -1.94 -10.82 -2.70
CA LEU A 82 -2.08 -9.44 -3.16
C LEU A 82 -3.55 -9.10 -3.45
N ARG A 83 -4.29 -10.02 -4.06
CA ARG A 83 -5.75 -9.91 -4.23
C ARG A 83 -6.45 -9.73 -2.88
N ASP A 84 -6.12 -10.55 -1.89
CA ASP A 84 -6.75 -10.50 -0.57
C ASP A 84 -6.43 -9.17 0.16
N ALA A 85 -5.22 -8.65 0.00
CA ALA A 85 -4.83 -7.33 0.49
C ALA A 85 -5.63 -6.22 -0.21
N MET A 86 -5.75 -6.27 -1.54
CA MET A 86 -6.54 -5.30 -2.33
C MET A 86 -8.03 -5.36 -1.97
N MET A 87 -8.59 -6.55 -1.76
CA MET A 87 -9.97 -6.72 -1.29
C MET A 87 -10.18 -6.10 0.09
N THR A 88 -9.20 -6.25 0.99
CA THR A 88 -9.25 -5.63 2.32
C THR A 88 -9.20 -4.11 2.23
N LEU A 89 -8.33 -3.54 1.38
CA LEU A 89 -8.29 -2.11 1.11
C LEU A 89 -9.65 -1.61 0.58
N ALA A 90 -10.20 -2.27 -0.44
CA ALA A 90 -11.49 -1.93 -1.03
C ALA A 90 -12.64 -1.98 -0.01
N ARG A 91 -12.69 -2.99 0.87
CA ARG A 91 -13.67 -3.07 1.98
C ARG A 91 -13.61 -1.88 2.93
N HIS A 92 -12.43 -1.30 3.10
CA HIS A 92 -12.24 -0.10 3.92
C HIS A 92 -12.40 1.20 3.13
N GLY A 93 -12.87 1.13 1.87
CA GLY A 93 -13.11 2.29 1.02
C GLY A 93 -11.84 2.86 0.40
N TRP A 94 -10.76 2.08 0.30
CA TRP A 94 -9.46 2.55 -0.16
C TRP A 94 -8.94 1.80 -1.39
N ALA A 95 -8.31 2.54 -2.30
CA ALA A 95 -7.30 2.00 -3.23
C ALA A 95 -5.90 2.29 -2.68
N HIS A 96 -4.89 1.58 -3.17
CA HIS A 96 -3.51 1.95 -2.88
C HIS A 96 -3.10 3.21 -3.67
N GLY A 97 -3.55 3.33 -4.92
CA GLY A 97 -3.34 4.51 -5.78
C GLY A 97 -2.05 4.53 -6.60
N ASP A 98 -1.07 3.69 -6.26
CA ASP A 98 0.14 3.47 -7.05
C ASP A 98 0.67 2.04 -6.86
N LEU A 99 -0.22 1.06 -6.68
CA LEU A 99 0.20 -0.31 -6.44
C LEU A 99 0.93 -0.86 -7.66
N SER A 100 2.11 -1.39 -7.43
CA SER A 100 2.93 -2.10 -8.41
C SER A 100 3.89 -3.04 -7.69
N ALA A 101 4.57 -3.91 -8.42
CA ALA A 101 5.59 -4.78 -7.83
C ALA A 101 6.80 -4.03 -7.24
N TYR A 102 6.92 -2.71 -7.43
CA TYR A 102 7.93 -1.89 -6.76
C TYR A 102 7.52 -1.50 -5.33
N ASN A 103 6.22 -1.47 -5.05
CA ASN A 103 5.63 -1.08 -3.76
C ASN A 103 5.16 -2.31 -2.96
N VAL A 104 5.70 -3.48 -3.29
CA VAL A 104 5.47 -4.74 -2.60
C VAL A 104 6.82 -5.38 -2.28
N LEU A 105 7.02 -5.79 -1.03
CA LEU A 105 8.18 -6.55 -0.57
C LEU A 105 7.84 -8.04 -0.53
N ALA A 106 8.77 -8.88 -0.97
CA ALA A 106 8.67 -10.32 -0.89
C ALA A 106 9.46 -10.82 0.32
N GLN A 107 8.76 -11.12 1.42
CA GLN A 107 9.28 -11.66 2.65
C GLN A 107 9.17 -13.19 2.67
N GLY A 108 10.05 -13.88 1.95
CA GLY A 108 10.03 -15.35 1.88
C GLY A 108 8.85 -15.83 1.05
N ASP A 109 7.80 -16.33 1.71
CA ASP A 109 6.52 -16.75 1.12
C ASP A 109 5.39 -15.73 1.33
N ARG A 110 5.66 -14.65 2.08
CA ARG A 110 4.71 -13.58 2.39
C ARG A 110 4.97 -12.32 1.54
N LEU A 111 3.91 -11.66 1.08
CA LEU A 111 3.99 -10.31 0.52
C LEU A 111 3.64 -9.24 1.55
N VAL A 112 4.33 -8.10 1.49
CA VAL A 112 4.07 -6.94 2.35
C VAL A 112 3.96 -5.68 1.48
N LEU A 113 2.83 -4.97 1.56
CA LEU A 113 2.61 -3.70 0.86
C LEU A 113 3.35 -2.58 1.59
N ILE A 114 3.99 -1.69 0.85
CA ILE A 114 4.69 -0.51 1.36
C ILE A 114 4.24 0.74 0.60
N ASP A 115 4.71 1.92 1.03
CA ASP A 115 4.37 3.21 0.41
C ASP A 115 2.84 3.51 0.44
N LEU A 116 2.21 3.19 1.58
CA LEU A 116 0.81 3.42 1.89
C LEU A 116 0.37 4.82 2.37
N PRO A 117 1.21 5.86 2.61
CA PRO A 117 0.70 7.22 2.83
C PRO A 117 -0.11 7.79 1.65
N GLN A 118 -0.18 7.09 0.51
CA GLN A 118 -0.89 7.49 -0.70
C GLN A 118 -2.23 6.78 -0.91
N VAL A 119 -2.78 6.07 0.08
CA VAL A 119 -4.09 5.42 -0.09
C VAL A 119 -5.16 6.43 -0.52
N VAL A 120 -5.94 6.03 -1.52
CA VAL A 120 -6.95 6.89 -2.15
C VAL A 120 -8.33 6.47 -1.69
N ASP A 121 -9.10 7.43 -1.17
CA ASP A 121 -10.52 7.21 -0.86
C ASP A 121 -11.31 6.93 -2.14
N LEU A 122 -11.93 5.76 -2.22
CA LEU A 122 -12.69 5.30 -3.39
C LEU A 122 -13.94 6.15 -3.66
N VAL A 123 -14.54 6.72 -2.61
CA VAL A 123 -15.80 7.47 -2.68
C VAL A 123 -15.53 8.98 -2.61
N GLY A 124 -14.62 9.39 -1.74
CA GLY A 124 -14.25 10.78 -1.50
C GLY A 124 -13.38 11.39 -2.59
N ASN A 125 -12.67 10.57 -3.38
CA ASN A 125 -11.88 11.04 -4.52
C ASN A 125 -12.65 10.79 -5.84
N PRO A 126 -12.91 11.83 -6.66
CA PRO A 126 -13.54 11.66 -7.98
C PRO A 126 -12.82 10.68 -8.91
N GLN A 127 -11.52 10.45 -8.68
CA GLN A 127 -10.67 9.54 -9.45
C GLN A 127 -10.42 8.21 -8.72
N GLY A 128 -11.08 7.96 -7.58
CA GLY A 128 -10.82 6.80 -6.72
C GLY A 128 -10.93 5.46 -7.46
N LEU A 129 -11.96 5.30 -8.30
CA LEU A 129 -12.15 4.09 -9.10
C LEU A 129 -11.10 3.95 -10.21
N ASP A 130 -10.64 5.05 -10.81
CA ASP A 130 -9.58 5.04 -11.82
C ASP A 130 -8.25 4.56 -11.20
N PHE A 131 -7.96 4.99 -9.97
CA PHE A 131 -6.81 4.52 -9.20
C PHE A 131 -6.91 3.02 -8.87
N LEU A 132 -8.08 2.55 -8.45
CA LEU A 132 -8.32 1.13 -8.19
C LEU A 132 -8.13 0.28 -9.47
N GLN A 133 -8.65 0.74 -10.61
CA GLN A 133 -8.48 0.06 -11.89
C GLN A 133 -7.00 0.03 -12.31
N ARG A 134 -6.27 1.13 -12.11
CA ARG A 134 -4.83 1.20 -12.38
C ARG A 134 -4.02 0.24 -11.50
N ASP A 135 -4.37 0.13 -10.23
CA ASP A 135 -3.76 -0.83 -9.31
C ASP A 135 -3.96 -2.27 -9.83
N CYS A 136 -5.19 -2.62 -10.25
CA CYS A 136 -5.50 -3.92 -10.85
C CYS A 136 -4.67 -4.19 -12.11
N HIS A 137 -4.61 -3.22 -13.03
CA HIS A 137 -3.84 -3.32 -14.26
C HIS A 137 -2.35 -3.57 -13.99
N ASN A 138 -1.74 -2.80 -13.09
CA ASN A 138 -0.32 -2.93 -12.75
C ASN A 138 0.00 -4.29 -12.14
N VAL A 139 -0.86 -4.77 -11.24
CA VAL A 139 -0.73 -6.08 -10.60
C VAL A 139 -0.86 -7.19 -11.63
N CYS A 140 -2.00 -7.27 -12.34
CA CYS A 140 -2.26 -8.34 -13.29
C CYS A 140 -1.20 -8.36 -14.40
N SER A 141 -0.79 -7.20 -14.93
CA SER A 141 0.29 -7.11 -15.92
C SER A 141 1.60 -7.73 -15.42
N TRP A 142 1.98 -7.53 -14.15
CA TRP A 142 3.21 -8.08 -13.60
C TRP A 142 3.18 -9.62 -13.49
N PHE A 143 2.03 -10.18 -13.09
CA PHE A 143 1.82 -11.63 -12.96
C PHE A 143 1.67 -12.31 -14.33
N THR A 144 0.92 -11.71 -15.26
CA THR A 144 0.77 -12.19 -16.64
C THR A 144 2.11 -12.23 -17.37
N ALA A 145 2.96 -11.22 -17.20
CA ALA A 145 4.31 -11.22 -17.75
C ALA A 145 5.22 -12.35 -17.21
N ARG A 146 4.81 -13.04 -16.14
CA ARG A 146 5.50 -14.18 -15.52
C ARG A 146 4.78 -15.52 -15.74
N GLY A 147 3.78 -15.52 -16.61
CA GLY A 147 3.07 -16.73 -17.05
C GLY A 147 1.98 -17.20 -16.10
N LEU A 148 1.45 -16.32 -15.23
CA LEU A 148 0.20 -16.56 -14.51
C LEU A 148 -0.94 -15.84 -15.25
N GLU A 149 -1.92 -16.58 -15.74
CA GLU A 149 -3.08 -15.99 -16.42
C GLU A 149 -4.04 -15.39 -15.39
N VAL A 150 -4.14 -14.07 -15.37
CA VAL A 150 -5.04 -13.29 -14.50
C VAL A 150 -5.66 -12.15 -15.29
N ASP A 151 -6.91 -11.81 -14.97
CA ASP A 151 -7.67 -10.77 -15.66
C ASP A 151 -7.87 -9.55 -14.74
N GLU A 152 -7.50 -8.37 -15.23
CA GLU A 152 -7.61 -7.12 -14.47
C GLU A 152 -9.03 -6.62 -14.31
N HIS A 153 -9.94 -6.92 -15.24
CA HIS A 153 -11.34 -6.54 -15.17
C HIS A 153 -12.12 -7.46 -14.23
N GLU A 154 -11.78 -8.76 -14.20
CA GLU A 154 -12.30 -9.70 -13.21
C GLU A 154 -11.90 -9.26 -11.80
N LEU A 155 -10.59 -9.02 -11.58
CA LEU A 155 -10.09 -8.51 -10.30
C LEU A 155 -10.78 -7.20 -9.91
N PHE A 156 -10.85 -6.23 -10.82
CA PHE A 156 -11.51 -4.95 -10.56
C PHE A 156 -12.99 -5.13 -10.18
N GLY A 157 -13.71 -6.02 -10.88
CA GLY A 157 -15.09 -6.35 -10.58
C GLY A 157 -15.28 -6.94 -9.18
N GLU A 158 -14.39 -7.86 -8.77
CA GLU A 158 -14.37 -8.42 -7.41
C GLU A 158 -14.14 -7.33 -6.35
N LEU A 159 -13.17 -6.44 -6.57
CA LEU A 159 -12.86 -5.36 -5.63
C LEU A 159 -14.03 -4.38 -5.50
N LEU A 160 -14.64 -3.97 -6.61
CA LEU A 160 -15.82 -3.11 -6.60
C LEU A 160 -16.99 -3.73 -5.84
N ALA A 161 -17.26 -5.03 -6.06
CA ALA A 161 -18.33 -5.73 -5.38
C ALA A 161 -18.10 -5.84 -3.86
N THR A 162 -16.86 -5.66 -3.40
CA THR A 162 -16.51 -5.70 -1.98
C THR A 162 -16.44 -4.31 -1.33
N ALA A 163 -16.34 -3.25 -2.14
CA ALA A 163 -16.26 -1.85 -1.67
C ALA A 163 -17.63 -1.19 -1.43
N LEU A 164 -18.71 -1.79 -1.94
CA LEU A 164 -20.10 -1.31 -1.89
C LEU A 164 -21.00 -2.24 -1.06
#